data_AF-A0A935PSA6-F1
#
_entry.id   AF-A0A935PSA6-F1
#
_cell.length_a   1.000
_cell.length_b   1.000
_cell.length_c   1.000
_cell.angle_alpha   90.00
_cell.angle_beta   90.00
_cell.angle_gamma   90.00
#
_symmetry.space_group_name_H-M   'P 1'
#
loop_
_entity.id
_entity.type
_entity.pdbx_description
1 polymer ?
#
loop_
_entity_poly.entity_id
_entity_poly.type
_entity_poly.pdbx_seq_one_letter_code
_entity_poly.pdbx_strand_id
1 'polypeptide(L)'
;MLLLHNGTDGHAALEAFAVGGAGLPDNVIPLEAWHVASTGIDLLLGAFALGANRVAVLAAGSEAPEYREALREQFALAETIVQAFGYTGRHFLVVSTPGELVGLDPAQGVSVPASFAFSSDKRTAVEFAVDHLAGHAPVRPAEIALPAGSPFGQVVVDVKKCTLCLACAGACPESALMDGGESPALRFLERNCVQCGLCENTCPEEAIALQARLVVGPAARQVRVLNETQPFHCLSCGKPFGTKQMVDTMMGRLAGHSMFAGGDALRRLQLCADCRVVDMMSNKNEVSVLKL
;
A
#
# COMPACT_ATOMS: atom_id res chain seq x y z
N MET A 1 -17.43 -23.16 9.14
CA MET A 1 -16.11 -23.13 8.49
C MET A 1 -16.27 -23.29 6.99
N LEU A 2 -15.54 -22.50 6.19
CA LEU A 2 -15.38 -22.73 4.75
C LEU A 2 -14.06 -23.45 4.49
N LEU A 3 -14.07 -24.44 3.61
CA LEU A 3 -12.87 -25.15 3.15
C LEU A 3 -12.73 -24.98 1.64
N LEU A 4 -11.72 -24.25 1.20
CA LEU A 4 -11.38 -24.08 -0.21
C LEU A 4 -10.42 -25.18 -0.65
N HIS A 5 -10.74 -25.87 -1.74
CA HIS A 5 -9.90 -26.90 -2.34
C HIS A 5 -9.93 -26.80 -3.86
N ASN A 6 -8.95 -27.39 -4.55
CA ASN A 6 -9.00 -27.49 -6.01
C ASN A 6 -9.80 -28.72 -6.46
N GLY A 7 -10.20 -28.76 -7.73
CA GLY A 7 -10.93 -29.89 -8.34
C GLY A 7 -10.07 -31.11 -8.67
N THR A 8 -8.80 -31.13 -8.30
CA THR A 8 -7.84 -32.20 -8.62
C THR A 8 -7.47 -33.00 -7.37
N ASP A 9 -6.22 -32.93 -6.91
CA ASP A 9 -5.72 -33.58 -5.71
C ASP A 9 -6.45 -33.14 -4.43
N GLY A 10 -6.92 -31.89 -4.35
CA GLY A 10 -7.76 -31.43 -3.25
C GLY A 10 -9.08 -32.19 -3.16
N HIS A 11 -9.78 -32.32 -4.28
CA HIS A 11 -11.02 -33.10 -4.39
C HIS A 11 -10.76 -34.58 -4.04
N ALA A 12 -9.73 -35.18 -4.65
CA ALA A 12 -9.36 -36.58 -4.40
C ALA A 12 -9.00 -36.85 -2.93
N ALA A 13 -8.34 -35.90 -2.25
CA ALA A 13 -8.02 -36.02 -0.83
C ALA A 13 -9.28 -36.01 0.05
N LEU A 14 -10.30 -35.21 -0.31
CA LEU A 14 -11.58 -35.18 0.40
C LEU A 14 -12.38 -36.46 0.19
N GLU A 15 -12.43 -37.00 -1.02
CA GLU A 15 -13.07 -38.29 -1.30
C GLU A 15 -12.40 -39.42 -0.52
N ALA A 16 -11.07 -39.50 -0.55
CA ALA A 16 -10.32 -40.51 0.18
C ALA A 16 -10.55 -40.41 1.70
N PHE A 17 -10.61 -39.18 2.23
CA PHE A 17 -10.89 -38.94 3.65
C PHE A 17 -12.32 -39.34 4.05
N ALA A 18 -13.30 -39.12 3.18
CA ALA A 18 -14.69 -39.54 3.40
C ALA A 18 -14.85 -41.07 3.41
N VAL A 19 -14.12 -41.78 2.54
CA VAL A 19 -14.14 -43.26 2.51
C VAL A 19 -13.43 -43.86 3.74
N GLY A 20 -12.37 -43.21 4.23
CA GLY A 20 -11.51 -43.73 5.30
C GLY A 20 -11.96 -43.47 6.74
N GLY A 21 -13.08 -42.78 6.96
CA GLY A 21 -13.49 -42.40 8.32
C GLY A 21 -14.79 -41.61 8.40
N ALA A 22 -14.91 -40.76 9.43
CA ALA A 22 -16.12 -39.97 9.70
C ALA A 22 -16.40 -38.84 8.68
N GLY A 23 -15.51 -38.62 7.69
CA GLY A 23 -15.58 -37.52 6.75
C GLY A 23 -15.27 -36.17 7.40
N LEU A 24 -15.57 -35.08 6.68
CA LEU A 24 -15.42 -33.73 7.19
C LEU A 24 -16.38 -33.48 8.38
N PRO A 25 -15.99 -32.64 9.35
CA PRO A 25 -16.91 -32.20 10.40
C PRO A 25 -18.17 -31.54 9.81
N ASP A 26 -19.29 -31.63 10.54
CA ASP A 26 -20.62 -31.15 10.13
C ASP A 26 -20.70 -29.62 9.91
N ASN A 27 -19.76 -28.88 10.49
CA ASN A 27 -19.66 -27.43 10.38
C ASN A 27 -18.71 -26.96 9.25
N VAL A 28 -18.31 -27.87 8.35
CA VAL A 28 -17.41 -27.57 7.22
C VAL A 28 -18.18 -27.58 5.91
N ILE A 29 -18.10 -26.49 5.16
CA ILE A 29 -18.62 -26.40 3.81
C ILE A 29 -17.43 -26.43 2.83
N PRO A 30 -17.22 -27.54 2.10
CA PRO A 30 -16.21 -27.59 1.05
C PRO A 30 -16.69 -26.77 -0.15
N LEU A 31 -15.79 -25.93 -0.66
CA LEU A 31 -16.00 -25.08 -1.83
C LEU A 31 -14.84 -25.33 -2.79
N GLU A 32 -15.18 -25.78 -3.98
CA GLU A 32 -14.20 -25.98 -5.04
C GLU A 32 -13.81 -24.64 -5.67
N ALA A 33 -12.51 -24.42 -5.78
CA ALA A 33 -11.90 -23.30 -6.48
C ALA A 33 -11.04 -23.84 -7.63
N TRP A 34 -10.82 -23.04 -8.67
CA TRP A 34 -9.93 -23.45 -9.76
C TRP A 34 -8.50 -23.71 -9.28
N HIS A 35 -7.99 -22.82 -8.42
CA HIS A 35 -6.67 -22.96 -7.80
C HIS A 35 -6.67 -22.29 -6.43
N VAL A 36 -6.22 -23.00 -5.40
CA VAL A 36 -6.33 -22.51 -4.01
C VAL A 36 -5.48 -21.27 -3.73
N ALA A 37 -4.39 -21.05 -4.49
CA ALA A 37 -3.59 -19.82 -4.41
C ALA A 37 -4.33 -18.54 -4.84
N SER A 38 -5.52 -18.65 -5.44
CA SER A 38 -6.39 -17.50 -5.71
C SER A 38 -7.11 -16.96 -4.46
N THR A 39 -6.98 -17.65 -3.32
CA THR A 39 -7.56 -17.26 -2.03
C THR A 39 -6.81 -16.09 -1.40
N GLY A 40 -7.21 -14.87 -1.79
CA GLY A 40 -6.62 -13.63 -1.28
C GLY A 40 -7.25 -13.15 0.02
N ILE A 41 -6.60 -12.16 0.65
CA ILE A 41 -7.07 -11.53 1.90
C ILE A 41 -8.47 -10.90 1.78
N ASP A 42 -8.86 -10.47 0.58
CA ASP A 42 -10.20 -10.01 0.26
C ASP A 42 -11.24 -11.08 0.56
N LEU A 43 -11.04 -12.30 0.07
CA LEU A 43 -11.94 -13.43 0.32
C LEU A 43 -11.93 -13.86 1.79
N LEU A 44 -10.76 -13.84 2.44
CA LEU A 44 -10.62 -14.22 3.85
C LEU A 44 -11.41 -13.30 4.78
N LEU A 45 -11.13 -12.00 4.72
CA LEU A 45 -11.81 -11.00 5.55
C LEU A 45 -13.29 -10.89 5.15
N GLY A 46 -13.58 -11.01 3.86
CA GLY A 46 -14.93 -11.05 3.31
C GLY A 46 -15.79 -12.17 3.87
N ALA A 47 -15.32 -13.41 3.76
CA ALA A 47 -16.01 -14.58 4.29
C ALA A 47 -16.20 -14.48 5.80
N PHE A 48 -15.18 -13.99 6.52
CA PHE A 48 -15.29 -13.78 7.96
C PHE A 48 -16.37 -12.75 8.31
N ALA A 49 -16.38 -11.59 7.64
CA ALA A 49 -17.40 -10.57 7.80
C ALA A 49 -18.81 -11.09 7.47
N LEU A 50 -18.96 -11.96 6.47
CA LEU A 50 -20.22 -12.60 6.07
C LEU A 50 -20.69 -13.71 7.03
N GLY A 51 -19.93 -14.03 8.08
CA GLY A 51 -20.36 -14.98 9.12
C GLY A 51 -19.58 -16.29 9.18
N ALA A 52 -18.59 -16.52 8.30
CA ALA A 52 -17.71 -17.67 8.44
C ALA A 52 -16.84 -17.48 9.69
N ASN A 53 -16.92 -18.38 10.67
CA ASN A 53 -16.05 -18.33 11.85
C ASN A 53 -14.60 -18.81 11.57
N ARG A 54 -14.40 -19.51 10.45
CA ARG A 54 -13.11 -20.07 10.05
C ARG A 54 -13.09 -20.28 8.55
N VAL A 55 -11.97 -19.96 7.90
CA VAL A 55 -11.72 -20.20 6.48
C VAL A 55 -10.41 -20.97 6.35
N ALA A 56 -10.45 -22.11 5.67
CA ALA A 56 -9.31 -22.97 5.45
C ALA A 56 -9.08 -23.19 3.95
N VAL A 57 -7.81 -23.38 3.57
CA VAL A 57 -7.41 -23.87 2.26
C VAL A 57 -6.77 -25.24 2.42
N LEU A 58 -7.19 -26.21 1.60
CA LEU A 58 -6.53 -27.50 1.43
C LEU A 58 -5.51 -27.41 0.29
N ALA A 59 -4.23 -27.27 0.63
CA ALA A 59 -3.10 -27.32 -0.30
C ALA A 59 -2.55 -28.76 -0.32
N ALA A 60 -3.15 -29.59 -1.17
CA ALA A 60 -2.93 -31.04 -1.20
C ALA A 60 -1.63 -31.46 -1.90
N GLY A 61 -0.92 -30.54 -2.56
CA GLY A 61 0.44 -30.75 -3.06
C GLY A 61 0.64 -30.54 -4.57
N SER A 62 -0.41 -30.28 -5.35
CA SER A 62 -0.30 -29.86 -6.75
C SER A 62 0.21 -28.43 -6.90
N GLU A 63 0.11 -27.61 -5.85
CA GLU A 63 0.59 -26.24 -5.87
C GLU A 63 2.11 -26.16 -5.73
N ALA A 64 2.72 -25.18 -6.39
CA ALA A 64 4.12 -24.86 -6.18
C ALA A 64 4.38 -24.43 -4.71
N PRO A 65 5.53 -24.80 -4.10
CA PRO A 65 5.84 -24.44 -2.71
C PRO A 65 5.72 -22.95 -2.39
N GLU A 66 6.10 -22.10 -3.35
CA GLU A 66 6.06 -20.63 -3.23
C GLU A 66 4.62 -20.10 -3.09
N TYR A 67 3.65 -20.73 -3.77
CA TYR A 67 2.24 -20.36 -3.59
C TYR A 67 1.74 -20.68 -2.19
N ARG A 68 2.23 -21.78 -1.61
CA ARG A 68 1.87 -22.16 -0.25
C ARG A 68 2.46 -21.20 0.78
N GLU A 69 3.69 -20.74 0.57
CA GLU A 69 4.31 -19.72 1.40
C GLU A 69 3.55 -18.40 1.33
N ALA A 70 3.26 -17.90 0.12
CA ALA A 70 2.47 -16.69 -0.09
C ALA A 70 1.06 -16.79 0.55
N LEU A 71 0.39 -17.93 0.45
CA LEU A 71 -0.88 -18.17 1.14
C LEU A 71 -0.74 -18.06 2.66
N ARG A 72 0.30 -18.67 3.25
CA ARG A 72 0.51 -18.57 4.70
C ARG A 72 0.73 -17.14 5.16
N GLU A 73 1.50 -16.35 4.40
CA GLU A 73 1.72 -14.93 4.69
C GLU A 73 0.41 -14.12 4.63
N GLN A 74 -0.40 -14.31 3.58
CA GLN A 74 -1.70 -13.66 3.45
C GLN A 74 -2.66 -14.06 4.58
N PHE A 75 -2.68 -15.33 4.95
CA PHE A 75 -3.53 -15.84 6.04
C PHE A 75 -3.08 -15.30 7.39
N ALA A 76 -1.76 -15.22 7.64
CA ALA A 76 -1.22 -14.61 8.86
C ALA A 76 -1.54 -13.11 8.94
N LEU A 77 -1.51 -12.40 7.82
CA LEU A 77 -1.91 -11.00 7.75
C LEU A 77 -3.40 -10.82 8.07
N ALA A 78 -4.28 -11.63 7.47
CA ALA A 78 -5.71 -11.63 7.76
C ALA A 78 -5.99 -11.93 9.24
N GLU A 79 -5.27 -12.91 9.80
CA GLU A 79 -5.35 -13.28 11.22
C GLU A 79 -4.95 -12.11 12.12
N THR A 80 -3.85 -11.41 11.78
CA THR A 80 -3.40 -10.21 12.52
C THR A 80 -4.48 -9.13 12.55
N ILE A 81 -5.17 -8.90 11.42
CA ILE A 81 -6.24 -7.91 11.32
C ILE A 81 -7.44 -8.30 12.19
N VAL A 82 -7.92 -9.54 12.09
CA VAL A 82 -9.07 -10.03 12.86
C VAL A 82 -8.76 -10.08 14.36
N GLN A 83 -7.55 -10.47 14.75
CA GLN A 83 -7.13 -10.45 16.16
C GLN A 83 -6.99 -9.02 16.70
N ALA A 84 -6.55 -8.06 15.88
CA ALA A 84 -6.50 -6.64 16.28
C ALA A 84 -7.88 -6.05 16.55
N PHE A 85 -8.93 -6.58 15.91
CA PHE A 85 -10.33 -6.29 16.24
C PHE A 85 -10.84 -7.01 17.49
N GLY A 86 -10.01 -7.84 18.14
CA GLY A 86 -10.32 -8.51 19.40
C GLY A 86 -11.06 -9.84 19.25
N TYR A 87 -11.13 -10.41 18.04
CA TYR A 87 -11.68 -11.75 17.84
C TYR A 87 -10.70 -12.82 18.32
N THR A 88 -11.22 -13.81 19.04
CA THR A 88 -10.41 -14.86 19.68
C THR A 88 -10.48 -16.19 18.95
N GLY A 89 -9.38 -16.95 19.02
CA GLY A 89 -9.21 -18.20 18.28
C GLY A 89 -8.42 -17.99 16.98
N ARG A 90 -8.24 -19.08 16.24
CA ARG A 90 -7.52 -19.08 14.95
C ARG A 90 -8.55 -19.13 13.83
N HIS A 91 -8.58 -18.16 12.92
CA HIS A 91 -9.65 -18.03 11.93
C HIS A 91 -9.21 -18.53 10.56
N PHE A 92 -7.93 -18.39 10.22
CA PHE A 92 -7.41 -18.70 8.89
C PHE A 92 -6.39 -19.84 8.94
N LEU A 93 -6.59 -20.86 8.08
CA LEU A 93 -5.76 -22.07 8.05
C LEU A 93 -5.31 -22.46 6.64
N VAL A 94 -4.04 -22.86 6.50
CA VAL A 94 -3.56 -23.57 5.30
C VAL A 94 -3.20 -24.99 5.73
N VAL A 95 -4.03 -25.95 5.36
CA VAL A 95 -3.87 -27.37 5.72
C VAL A 95 -3.38 -28.19 4.54
N SER A 96 -2.69 -29.29 4.81
CA SER A 96 -2.25 -30.26 3.80
C SER A 96 -3.20 -31.42 3.63
N THR A 97 -3.91 -31.76 4.70
CA THR A 97 -4.80 -32.92 4.73
C THR A 97 -6.12 -32.54 5.39
N PRO A 98 -7.25 -33.14 4.98
CA PRO A 98 -8.54 -32.86 5.60
C PRO A 98 -8.59 -33.20 7.09
N GLY A 99 -7.78 -34.15 7.55
CA GLY A 99 -7.70 -34.57 8.96
C GLY A 99 -7.26 -33.46 9.92
N GLU A 100 -6.50 -32.46 9.43
CA GLU A 100 -6.09 -31.30 10.24
C GLU A 100 -7.26 -30.39 10.65
N LEU A 101 -8.44 -30.59 10.07
CA LEU A 101 -9.66 -29.84 10.39
C LEU A 101 -10.49 -30.47 11.51
N VAL A 102 -10.16 -31.69 11.93
CA VAL A 102 -10.90 -32.44 12.95
C VAL A 102 -10.45 -32.00 14.34
N GLY A 103 -11.42 -31.80 15.24
CA GLY A 103 -11.14 -31.50 16.64
C GLY A 103 -10.53 -30.11 16.89
N LEU A 104 -10.68 -29.19 15.94
CA LEU A 104 -10.23 -27.81 16.12
C LEU A 104 -11.10 -27.08 17.15
N ASP A 105 -10.46 -26.31 18.02
CA ASP A 105 -11.16 -25.43 18.95
C ASP A 105 -12.05 -24.41 18.20
N PRO A 106 -13.23 -24.07 18.74
CA PRO A 106 -14.08 -23.05 18.16
C PRO A 106 -13.36 -21.70 18.06
N ALA A 107 -13.43 -21.07 16.88
CA ALA A 107 -13.02 -19.68 16.70
C ALA A 107 -14.23 -18.75 16.82
N GLN A 108 -14.02 -17.56 17.36
CA GLN A 108 -15.08 -16.58 17.57
C GLN A 108 -15.55 -16.01 16.22
N GLY A 109 -16.82 -16.23 15.89
CA GLY A 109 -17.44 -15.59 14.72
C GLY A 109 -17.83 -14.14 14.99
N VAL A 110 -18.15 -13.42 13.91
CA VAL A 110 -18.81 -12.12 14.00
C VAL A 110 -20.20 -12.26 14.64
N SER A 111 -20.59 -11.32 15.50
CA SER A 111 -21.93 -11.31 16.12
C SER A 111 -23.01 -10.82 15.16
N VAL A 112 -22.64 -9.98 14.18
CA VAL A 112 -23.52 -9.46 13.14
C VAL A 112 -22.88 -9.78 11.79
N PRO A 113 -23.43 -10.73 11.02
CA PRO A 113 -22.98 -10.99 9.66
C PRO A 113 -23.19 -9.76 8.76
N ALA A 114 -22.25 -9.54 7.85
CA ALA A 114 -22.35 -8.52 6.83
C ALA A 114 -23.45 -8.84 5.82
N SER A 115 -24.02 -7.79 5.24
CA SER A 115 -25.01 -7.88 4.16
C SER A 115 -24.61 -7.09 2.91
N PHE A 116 -23.35 -6.67 2.81
CA PHE A 116 -22.85 -5.96 1.64
C PHE A 116 -22.69 -6.91 0.45
N ALA A 117 -22.85 -6.38 -0.77
CA ALA A 117 -22.52 -7.12 -1.98
C ALA A 117 -20.99 -7.24 -2.10
N PHE A 118 -20.50 -8.45 -2.34
CA PHE A 118 -19.07 -8.69 -2.50
C PHE A 118 -18.56 -8.01 -3.77
N SER A 119 -17.59 -7.09 -3.62
CA SER A 119 -17.00 -6.37 -4.75
C SER A 119 -16.04 -7.27 -5.53
N SER A 120 -16.01 -7.14 -6.86
CA SER A 120 -14.99 -7.76 -7.71
C SER A 120 -13.64 -7.04 -7.64
N ASP A 121 -13.64 -5.76 -7.23
CA ASP A 121 -12.42 -5.04 -6.89
C ASP A 121 -11.93 -5.46 -5.50
N LYS A 122 -10.73 -6.05 -5.43
CA LYS A 122 -10.17 -6.63 -4.20
C LYS A 122 -9.98 -5.59 -3.10
N ARG A 123 -9.52 -4.38 -3.45
CA ARG A 123 -9.26 -3.33 -2.46
C ARG A 123 -10.56 -2.87 -1.83
N THR A 124 -11.59 -2.65 -2.64
CA THR A 124 -12.95 -2.33 -2.19
C THR A 124 -13.57 -3.45 -1.36
N ALA A 125 -13.34 -4.72 -1.71
CA ALA A 125 -13.82 -5.86 -0.93
C ALA A 125 -13.19 -5.92 0.47
N VAL A 126 -11.88 -5.72 0.57
CA VAL A 126 -11.19 -5.61 1.87
C VAL A 126 -11.72 -4.44 2.67
N GLU A 127 -11.91 -3.29 2.04
CA GLU A 127 -12.44 -2.10 2.71
C GLU A 127 -13.82 -2.32 3.31
N PHE A 128 -14.75 -2.93 2.57
CA PHE A 128 -16.08 -3.23 3.09
C PHE A 128 -16.03 -4.24 4.24
N ALA A 129 -15.17 -5.25 4.15
CA ALA A 129 -14.96 -6.19 5.25
C ALA A 129 -14.40 -5.48 6.50
N VAL A 130 -13.34 -4.68 6.35
CA VAL A 130 -12.69 -3.96 7.45
C VAL A 130 -13.64 -2.94 8.09
N ASP A 131 -14.40 -2.18 7.31
CA ASP A 131 -15.38 -1.22 7.84
C ASP A 131 -16.52 -1.92 8.59
N HIS A 132 -17.02 -3.03 8.05
CA HIS A 132 -18.04 -3.85 8.72
C HIS A 132 -17.51 -4.40 10.05
N LEU A 133 -16.33 -5.00 10.04
CA LEU A 133 -15.68 -5.51 11.23
C LEU A 133 -15.47 -4.39 12.26
N ALA A 134 -14.93 -3.25 11.87
CA ALA A 134 -14.74 -2.11 12.76
C ALA A 134 -16.05 -1.63 13.43
N GLY A 135 -17.18 -1.71 12.72
CA GLY A 135 -18.50 -1.35 13.27
C GLY A 135 -19.03 -2.31 14.33
N HIS A 136 -18.64 -3.59 14.27
CA HIS A 136 -19.20 -4.67 15.10
C HIS A 136 -18.19 -5.40 15.98
N ALA A 137 -16.90 -5.05 15.88
CA ALA A 137 -15.81 -5.70 16.59
C ALA A 137 -15.84 -5.44 18.10
N PRO A 138 -15.34 -6.42 18.91
CA PRO A 138 -15.10 -6.24 20.33
C PRO A 138 -14.16 -5.06 20.66
N VAL A 139 -13.10 -4.91 19.86
CA VAL A 139 -12.12 -3.82 19.97
C VAL A 139 -12.13 -3.03 18.67
N ARG A 140 -12.12 -1.70 18.76
CA ARG A 140 -12.21 -0.80 17.60
C ARG A 140 -10.97 0.09 17.53
N PRO A 141 -9.82 -0.48 17.12
CA PRO A 141 -8.62 0.31 16.97
C PRO A 141 -8.80 1.31 15.83
N ALA A 142 -8.24 2.51 15.96
CA ALA A 142 -8.16 3.48 14.86
C ALA A 142 -7.11 3.06 13.81
N GLU A 143 -6.11 2.31 14.24
CA GLU A 143 -4.98 1.84 13.44
C GLU A 143 -4.55 0.46 13.93
N ILE A 144 -4.21 -0.42 12.98
CA ILE A 144 -3.67 -1.74 13.24
C ILE A 144 -2.23 -1.78 12.72
N ALA A 145 -1.27 -2.08 13.60
CA ALA A 145 0.12 -2.30 13.18
C ALA A 145 0.23 -3.62 12.40
N LEU A 146 0.92 -3.58 11.27
CA LEU A 146 1.07 -4.74 10.38
C LEU A 146 2.54 -5.11 10.20
N PRO A 147 2.85 -6.39 9.88
CA PRO A 147 4.22 -6.79 9.60
C PRO A 147 4.78 -6.10 8.34
N ALA A 148 6.10 -5.96 8.28
CA ALA A 148 6.79 -5.45 7.11
C ALA A 148 6.43 -6.30 5.86
N GLY A 149 6.31 -5.65 4.70
CA GLY A 149 5.86 -6.29 3.46
C GLY A 149 4.33 -6.36 3.29
N SER A 150 3.54 -5.87 4.26
CA SER A 150 2.09 -5.80 4.11
C SER A 150 1.66 -4.82 2.99
N PRO A 151 0.61 -5.14 2.22
CA PRO A 151 0.10 -4.27 1.14
C PRO A 151 -0.76 -3.09 1.64
N PHE A 152 -0.66 -2.78 2.93
CA PHE A 152 -1.35 -1.68 3.59
C PHE A 152 -0.34 -0.92 4.44
N GLY A 153 -0.35 0.40 4.36
CA GLY A 153 0.53 1.23 5.15
C GLY A 153 0.52 2.67 4.72
N GLN A 154 1.33 3.46 5.42
CA GLN A 154 1.55 4.86 5.10
C GLN A 154 2.93 5.14 4.54
N VAL A 155 3.05 6.31 3.92
CA VAL A 155 4.32 6.90 3.49
C VAL A 155 4.67 7.98 4.50
N VAL A 156 5.83 7.83 5.16
CA VAL A 156 6.38 8.81 6.09
C VAL A 156 7.42 9.65 5.36
N VAL A 157 7.28 10.98 5.44
CA VAL A 157 8.16 11.91 4.74
C VAL A 157 8.97 12.71 5.75
N ASP A 158 10.29 12.71 5.60
CA ASP A 158 11.17 13.65 6.27
C ASP A 158 11.05 15.03 5.60
N VAL A 159 10.29 15.91 6.22
CA VAL A 159 10.02 17.28 5.76
C VAL A 159 11.31 18.09 5.54
N LYS A 160 12.39 17.80 6.30
CA LYS A 160 13.65 18.55 6.17
C LYS A 160 14.45 18.14 4.94
N LYS A 161 14.41 16.85 4.58
CA LYS A 161 15.10 16.32 3.39
C LYS A 161 14.28 16.46 2.11
N CYS A 162 12.95 16.39 2.22
CA CYS A 162 12.06 16.41 1.07
C CYS A 162 12.10 17.76 0.34
N THR A 163 12.66 17.79 -0.88
CA THR A 163 12.70 18.99 -1.73
C THR A 163 11.41 19.28 -2.49
N LEU A 164 10.38 18.42 -2.33
CA LEU A 164 9.13 18.48 -3.11
C LEU A 164 9.37 18.48 -4.62
N CYS A 165 10.32 17.67 -5.09
CA CYS A 165 10.59 17.46 -6.53
C CYS A 165 9.51 16.63 -7.25
N LEU A 166 8.58 16.04 -6.49
CA LEU A 166 7.44 15.24 -6.97
C LEU A 166 7.79 13.97 -7.78
N ALA A 167 9.05 13.54 -7.79
CA ALA A 167 9.46 12.27 -8.41
C ALA A 167 8.65 11.07 -7.88
N CYS A 168 8.37 11.05 -6.56
CA CYS A 168 7.57 10.01 -5.93
C CYS A 168 6.10 10.00 -6.37
N ALA A 169 5.51 11.17 -6.66
CA ALA A 169 4.14 11.26 -7.17
C ALA A 169 4.08 10.73 -8.61
N GLY A 170 5.06 11.10 -9.45
CA GLY A 170 5.17 10.58 -10.82
C GLY A 170 5.47 9.09 -10.92
N ALA A 171 6.15 8.51 -9.92
CA ALA A 171 6.48 7.09 -9.86
C ALA A 171 5.37 6.22 -9.24
N CYS A 172 4.30 6.80 -8.71
CA CYS A 172 3.25 6.04 -8.01
C CYS A 172 2.21 5.49 -9.00
N PRO A 173 2.17 4.17 -9.26
CA PRO A 173 1.23 3.60 -10.24
C PRO A 173 -0.23 3.69 -9.76
N GLU A 174 -0.45 3.60 -8.46
CA GLU A 174 -1.80 3.61 -7.85
C GLU A 174 -2.33 5.03 -7.58
N SER A 175 -1.56 6.08 -7.95
CA SER A 175 -1.88 7.47 -7.61
C SER A 175 -2.13 7.70 -6.11
N ALA A 176 -1.46 6.91 -5.26
CA ALA A 176 -1.52 7.08 -3.81
C ALA A 176 -0.77 8.33 -3.35
N LEU A 177 0.29 8.72 -4.08
CA LEU A 177 0.99 9.99 -3.92
C LEU A 177 0.61 10.92 -5.08
N MET A 178 0.29 12.17 -4.76
CA MET A 178 -0.18 13.17 -5.72
C MET A 178 0.49 14.52 -5.43
N ASP A 179 0.56 15.38 -6.44
CA ASP A 179 0.93 16.77 -6.24
C ASP A 179 -0.18 17.58 -5.55
N GLY A 180 0.14 18.83 -5.21
CA GLY A 180 -0.78 19.77 -4.58
C GLY A 180 -1.62 20.59 -5.56
N GLY A 181 -1.52 20.36 -6.87
CA GLY A 181 -2.06 21.23 -7.91
C GLY A 181 -1.35 22.59 -7.93
N GLU A 182 -2.06 23.66 -7.58
CA GLU A 182 -1.53 25.04 -7.62
C GLU A 182 -0.54 25.37 -6.49
N SER A 183 -0.55 24.61 -5.40
CA SER A 183 0.38 24.77 -4.28
C SER A 183 1.43 23.65 -4.27
N PRO A 184 2.72 23.93 -4.01
CA PRO A 184 3.74 22.91 -3.89
C PRO A 184 3.51 22.08 -2.62
N ALA A 185 2.81 20.97 -2.78
CA ALA A 185 2.51 20.02 -1.72
C ALA A 185 2.60 18.59 -2.24
N LEU A 186 2.92 17.68 -1.34
CA LEU A 186 2.84 16.24 -1.56
C LEU A 186 1.63 15.72 -0.80
N ARG A 187 0.64 15.21 -1.53
CA ARG A 187 -0.58 14.65 -0.99
C ARG A 187 -0.52 13.13 -1.02
N PHE A 188 -1.22 12.49 -0.08
CA PHE A 188 -1.26 11.04 0.06
C PHE A 188 -2.67 10.53 0.34
N LEU A 189 -3.06 9.47 -0.37
CA LEU A 189 -4.31 8.73 -0.17
C LEU A 189 -3.97 7.28 0.19
N GLU A 190 -4.17 6.94 1.46
CA GLU A 190 -3.76 5.63 2.02
C GLU A 190 -4.55 4.46 1.40
N ARG A 191 -5.82 4.68 1.06
CA ARG A 191 -6.68 3.72 0.36
C ARG A 191 -6.01 3.11 -0.87
N ASN A 192 -5.31 3.92 -1.66
CA ASN A 192 -4.69 3.47 -2.92
C ASN A 192 -3.30 2.86 -2.71
N CYS A 193 -2.67 3.07 -1.55
CA CYS A 193 -1.30 2.62 -1.35
C CYS A 193 -1.23 1.09 -1.20
N VAL A 194 -0.39 0.47 -2.01
CA VAL A 194 -0.07 -0.97 -1.98
C VAL A 194 1.33 -1.29 -1.41
N GLN A 195 2.00 -0.29 -0.83
CA GLN A 195 3.33 -0.43 -0.19
C GLN A 195 4.42 -1.03 -1.11
N CYS A 196 4.41 -0.69 -2.41
CA CYS A 196 5.33 -1.27 -3.40
C CYS A 196 6.80 -0.78 -3.32
N GLY A 197 7.13 0.22 -2.49
CA GLY A 197 8.49 0.73 -2.35
C GLY A 197 9.00 1.65 -3.47
N LEU A 198 8.26 1.84 -4.56
CA LEU A 198 8.72 2.68 -5.69
C LEU A 198 9.00 4.13 -5.28
N CYS A 199 8.17 4.71 -4.40
CA CYS A 199 8.36 6.08 -3.92
C CYS A 199 9.61 6.25 -3.06
N GLU A 200 9.96 5.23 -2.27
CA GLU A 200 11.17 5.20 -1.45
C GLU A 200 12.41 5.10 -2.34
N ASN A 201 12.42 4.15 -3.28
CA ASN A 201 13.54 3.91 -4.20
C ASN A 201 13.79 5.06 -5.19
N THR A 202 12.75 5.81 -5.58
CA THR A 202 12.90 6.92 -6.54
C THR A 202 13.29 8.24 -5.86
N CYS A 203 13.23 8.33 -4.53
CA CYS A 203 13.47 9.58 -3.83
C CYS A 203 14.97 9.93 -3.84
N PRO A 204 15.41 10.99 -4.55
CA PRO A 204 16.83 11.32 -4.65
C PRO A 204 17.42 11.87 -3.34
N GLU A 205 16.58 12.27 -2.40
CA GLU A 205 16.97 12.85 -1.11
C GLU A 205 16.79 11.86 0.06
N GLU A 206 16.42 10.60 -0.23
CA GLU A 206 16.16 9.57 0.79
C GLU A 206 15.23 10.07 1.91
N ALA A 207 14.18 10.79 1.51
CA ALA A 207 13.26 11.48 2.41
C ALA A 207 11.97 10.70 2.68
N ILE A 208 11.82 9.49 2.14
CA ILE A 208 10.60 8.68 2.21
C ILE A 208 10.92 7.37 2.91
N ALA A 209 10.07 6.97 3.85
CA ALA A 209 10.07 5.64 4.46
C ALA A 209 8.66 5.04 4.43
N LEU A 210 8.58 3.72 4.32
CA LEU A 210 7.32 2.98 4.38
C LEU A 210 7.03 2.47 5.80
N GLN A 211 5.78 2.58 6.23
CA GLN A 211 5.32 2.01 7.49
C GLN A 211 4.06 1.17 7.26
N ALA A 212 4.21 -0.15 7.43
CA ALA A 212 3.12 -1.11 7.33
C ALA A 212 2.12 -0.93 8.46
N ARG A 213 0.87 -0.61 8.09
CA ARG A 213 -0.25 -0.41 9.01
C ARG A 213 -1.57 -0.40 8.26
N LEU A 214 -2.68 -0.59 8.96
CA LEU A 214 -4.02 -0.44 8.42
C LEU A 214 -4.77 0.60 9.24
N VAL A 215 -5.01 1.78 8.65
CA VAL A 215 -5.94 2.76 9.23
C VAL A 215 -7.37 2.29 9.01
N VAL A 216 -8.17 2.37 10.07
CA VAL A 216 -9.55 1.91 10.08
C VAL A 216 -10.51 3.10 9.89
N GLY A 217 -11.56 2.89 9.09
CA GLY A 217 -12.63 3.86 8.89
C GLY A 217 -12.30 4.97 7.89
N PRO A 218 -12.98 6.14 7.99
CA PRO A 218 -12.97 7.14 6.92
C PRO A 218 -11.59 7.78 6.69
N ALA A 219 -10.71 7.76 7.68
CA ALA A 219 -9.36 8.31 7.58
C ALA A 219 -8.51 7.63 6.48
N ALA A 220 -8.79 6.38 6.13
CA ALA A 220 -8.12 5.69 5.03
C ALA A 220 -8.44 6.31 3.66
N ARG A 221 -9.61 6.95 3.53
CA ARG A 221 -10.14 7.52 2.27
C ARG A 221 -9.93 9.03 2.17
N GLN A 222 -9.29 9.62 3.16
CA GLN A 222 -8.99 11.04 3.18
C GLN A 222 -7.61 11.30 2.62
N VAL A 223 -7.54 12.28 1.71
CA VAL A 223 -6.27 12.80 1.23
C VAL A 223 -5.63 13.61 2.35
N ARG A 224 -4.38 13.29 2.70
CA ARG A 224 -3.57 14.05 3.66
C ARG A 224 -2.40 14.74 2.98
N VAL A 225 -1.98 15.87 3.51
CA VAL A 225 -0.75 16.55 3.08
C VAL A 225 0.42 15.98 3.88
N LEU A 226 1.41 15.39 3.21
CA LEU A 226 2.62 14.86 3.83
C LEU A 226 3.70 15.93 3.99
N ASN A 227 3.79 16.84 3.02
CA ASN A 227 4.70 17.96 3.06
C ASN A 227 4.15 19.10 2.18
N GLU A 228 4.40 20.34 2.56
CA GLU A 228 4.04 21.53 1.80
C GLU A 228 5.10 22.62 1.96
N THR A 229 5.30 23.42 0.92
CA THR A 229 6.25 24.53 0.98
C THR A 229 5.82 25.69 0.10
N GLN A 230 6.44 26.83 0.32
CA GLN A 230 6.18 28.03 -0.47
C GLN A 230 6.76 27.88 -1.88
N PRO A 231 6.03 28.33 -2.92
CA PRO A 231 6.61 28.47 -4.25
C PRO A 231 7.76 29.47 -4.21
N PHE A 232 8.84 29.15 -4.90
CA PHE A 232 9.89 30.10 -5.23
C PHE A 232 9.45 30.91 -6.45
N HIS A 233 9.44 32.24 -6.31
CA HIS A 233 9.03 33.17 -7.34
C HIS A 233 10.27 33.71 -8.07
N CYS A 234 10.19 33.78 -9.40
CA CYS A 234 11.27 34.33 -10.23
C CYS A 234 11.64 35.76 -9.79
N LEU A 235 12.92 36.03 -9.57
CA LEU A 235 13.38 37.36 -9.15
C LEU A 235 13.19 38.47 -10.21
N SER A 236 12.93 38.10 -11.47
CA SER A 236 12.72 39.06 -12.57
C SER A 236 11.24 39.34 -12.81
N CYS A 237 10.42 38.29 -12.99
CA CYS A 237 9.01 38.45 -13.36
C CYS A 237 7.99 38.06 -12.26
N GLY A 238 8.45 37.50 -11.14
CA GLY A 238 7.56 37.05 -10.06
C GLY A 238 6.82 35.73 -10.34
N LYS A 239 6.96 35.10 -11.51
CA LYS A 239 6.28 33.81 -11.81
C LYS A 239 6.78 32.68 -10.88
N PRO A 240 5.89 31.89 -10.26
CA PRO A 240 6.30 30.71 -9.48
C PRO A 240 6.84 29.62 -10.41
N PHE A 241 7.96 28.99 -10.08
CA PHE A 241 8.57 27.99 -10.98
C PHE A 241 9.24 26.79 -10.26
N GLY A 242 9.30 26.80 -8.94
CA GLY A 242 9.90 25.72 -8.16
C GLY A 242 9.52 25.84 -6.69
N THR A 243 10.00 24.91 -5.88
CA THR A 243 9.84 25.00 -4.43
C THR A 243 10.99 25.77 -3.81
N LYS A 244 10.73 26.51 -2.74
CA LYS A 244 11.79 27.22 -2.01
C LYS A 244 12.90 26.26 -1.57
N GLN A 245 12.53 25.11 -1.03
CA GLN A 245 13.46 24.09 -0.54
C GLN A 245 14.34 23.48 -1.65
N MET A 246 13.80 23.25 -2.85
CA MET A 246 14.58 22.80 -4.00
C MET A 246 15.60 23.84 -4.44
N VAL A 247 15.19 25.11 -4.56
CA VAL A 247 16.08 26.20 -4.98
C VAL A 247 17.18 26.42 -3.95
N ASP A 248 16.85 26.45 -2.66
CA ASP A 248 17.81 26.60 -1.56
C ASP A 248 18.82 25.43 -1.52
N THR A 249 18.35 24.18 -1.68
CA THR A 249 19.22 23.00 -1.72
C THR A 249 20.16 23.02 -2.92
N MET A 250 19.64 23.36 -4.10
CA MET A 250 20.44 23.46 -5.32
C MET A 250 21.51 24.56 -5.21
N MET A 251 21.15 25.74 -4.69
CA MET A 251 22.11 26.82 -4.46
C MET A 251 23.20 26.40 -3.47
N GLY A 252 22.83 25.74 -2.37
CA GLY A 252 23.79 25.23 -1.40
C GLY A 252 24.78 24.23 -2.00
N ARG A 253 24.30 23.30 -2.85
CA ARG A 253 25.15 22.31 -3.53
C ARG A 253 26.08 22.93 -4.58
N LEU A 254 25.61 23.96 -5.30
CA LEU A 254 26.34 24.53 -6.44
C LEU A 254 27.23 25.73 -6.09
N ALA A 255 27.04 26.37 -4.94
CA ALA A 255 27.78 27.57 -4.55
C ALA A 255 29.31 27.41 -4.54
N GLY A 256 29.82 26.21 -4.28
CA GLY A 256 31.26 25.92 -4.25
C GLY A 256 31.88 25.56 -5.61
N HIS A 257 31.09 25.44 -6.67
CA HIS A 257 31.59 24.96 -7.97
C HIS A 257 32.11 26.11 -8.83
N SER A 258 33.24 25.92 -9.52
CA SER A 258 33.96 26.96 -10.28
C SER A 258 33.08 27.67 -11.34
N MET A 259 32.18 26.94 -11.99
CA MET A 259 31.21 27.48 -12.95
C MET A 259 30.19 28.47 -12.34
N PHE A 260 30.04 28.50 -11.01
CA PHE A 260 29.08 29.33 -10.27
C PHE A 260 29.74 30.42 -9.41
N ALA A 261 31.07 30.52 -9.42
CA ALA A 261 31.85 31.43 -8.57
C ALA A 261 31.63 32.93 -8.88
N GLY A 262 31.08 33.27 -10.06
CA GLY A 262 30.86 34.66 -10.50
C GLY A 262 29.57 35.32 -10.01
N GLY A 263 28.74 34.63 -9.21
CA GLY A 263 27.48 35.18 -8.65
C GLY A 263 26.33 35.29 -9.65
N ASP A 264 26.57 35.77 -10.87
CA ASP A 264 25.56 35.89 -11.93
C ASP A 264 24.95 34.53 -12.30
N ALA A 265 25.78 33.48 -12.35
CA ALA A 265 25.32 32.11 -12.62
C ALA A 265 24.43 31.54 -11.50
N LEU A 266 24.67 31.92 -10.23
CA LEU A 266 23.80 31.54 -9.11
C LEU A 266 22.47 32.28 -9.16
N ARG A 267 22.48 33.57 -9.53
CA ARG A 267 21.25 34.36 -9.70
C ARG A 267 20.33 33.78 -10.77
N ARG A 268 20.88 33.22 -11.86
CA ARG A 268 20.09 32.55 -12.92
C ARG A 268 19.31 31.34 -12.44
N LEU A 269 19.81 30.64 -11.42
CA LEU A 269 19.10 29.51 -10.81
C LEU A 269 17.82 29.95 -10.09
N GLN A 270 17.69 31.24 -9.77
CA GLN A 270 16.53 31.87 -9.15
C GLN A 270 15.57 32.50 -10.18
N LEU A 271 15.80 32.29 -11.48
CA LEU A 271 14.95 32.76 -12.58
C LEU A 271 14.10 31.62 -13.15
N CYS A 272 12.86 31.92 -13.57
CA CYS A 272 12.05 30.97 -14.31
C CYS A 272 12.66 30.65 -15.70
N ALA A 273 12.18 29.59 -16.34
CA ALA A 273 12.67 29.14 -17.66
C ALA A 273 12.73 30.29 -18.69
N ASP A 274 11.68 31.12 -18.75
CA ASP A 274 11.58 32.24 -19.70
C ASP A 274 12.62 33.33 -19.40
N CYS A 275 12.66 33.82 -18.15
CA CYS A 275 13.60 34.88 -17.74
C CYS A 275 15.06 34.42 -17.79
N ARG A 276 15.32 33.13 -17.58
CA ARG A 276 16.67 32.56 -17.69
C ARG A 276 17.19 32.63 -19.11
N VAL A 277 16.37 32.33 -20.12
CA VAL A 277 16.75 32.47 -21.53
C VAL A 277 17.02 33.94 -21.89
N VAL A 278 16.17 34.85 -21.42
CA VAL A 278 16.37 36.30 -21.63
C VAL A 278 17.70 36.77 -21.02
N ASP A 279 18.01 36.36 -19.80
CA ASP A 279 19.26 36.73 -19.13
C ASP A 279 20.49 36.18 -19.88
N MET A 280 20.45 34.92 -20.31
CA MET A 280 21.54 34.32 -21.12
C MET A 280 21.77 35.09 -22.43
N MET A 281 20.70 35.35 -23.19
CA MET A 281 20.82 36.02 -24.49
C MET A 281 21.21 37.50 -24.39
N SER A 282 20.88 38.17 -23.29
CA SER A 282 21.21 39.59 -23.07
C SER A 282 22.58 39.82 -22.44
N ASN A 283 23.18 38.78 -21.82
CA ASN A 283 24.48 38.92 -21.20
C ASN A 283 25.62 38.90 -22.24
N LYS A 284 26.22 40.07 -22.46
CA LYS A 284 27.32 40.28 -23.42
C LYS A 284 28.60 39.51 -23.07
N ASN A 285 28.74 39.03 -21.84
CA ASN A 285 29.90 38.29 -21.35
C ASN A 285 29.72 36.76 -21.47
N GLU A 286 28.58 36.26 -21.97
CA GLU A 286 28.43 34.84 -22.29
C GLU A 286 29.16 34.46 -23.58
N VAL A 287 29.67 33.22 -23.61
CA VAL A 287 30.29 32.62 -24.80
C VAL A 287 29.21 32.41 -25.85
N SER A 288 29.18 33.27 -26.85
CA SER A 288 28.20 33.22 -27.93
C SER A 288 28.72 32.34 -29.08
N VAL A 289 27.92 31.36 -29.49
CA VAL A 289 28.22 30.54 -30.69
C VAL A 289 28.29 31.41 -31.96
N LEU A 290 27.61 32.56 -31.98
CA LEU A 290 27.66 33.53 -33.08
C LEU A 290 28.97 34.36 -33.12
N LYS A 291 29.85 34.19 -32.13
CA LYS A 291 31.14 34.90 -32.01
C LYS A 291 32.34 33.95 -32.00
N LEU A 292 32.12 32.65 -32.25
CA LEU A 292 33.16 31.66 -32.58
C LEU A 292 33.52 31.78 -34.06
#